data_AF-A0A4W5KU74-F1
#
_entry.id   AF-A0A4W5KU74-F1
#
_cell.length_a   1.000
_cell.length_b   1.000
_cell.length_c   1.000
_cell.angle_alpha   90.00
_cell.angle_beta   90.00
_cell.angle_gamma   90.00
#
_symmetry.space_group_name_H-M   'P 1'
#
loop_
_entity.id
_entity.type
_entity.pdbx_description
1 polymer ?
#
loop_
_entity_poly.entity_id
_entity_poly.type
_entity_poly.pdbx_seq_one_letter_code
_entity_poly.pdbx_strand_id
1 'polypeptide(L)'
;KLTFPSYLSLSLSLSLSLSLSLSLSLSQAAKWCGDGLYLLASQPVDKCQSHEGAESALQDIERYLDTAGQNKLTDPSAIYSDYETVLNQDFRDQVEKVFQKQVLMQEMFEKRMVSLKKLAAKQTRPVQPVAPRPEAFIKSPLSSPGEPRHITCPEVPPVLTYHQHFVLTNIVPTQS
;
A
#
# COMPACT_ATOMS: atom_id res chain seq x y z
N LYS A 1 -39.71 24.68 33.13
CA LYS A 1 -40.27 23.46 32.48
C LYS A 1 -40.17 23.67 30.98
N LEU A 2 -39.29 22.95 30.28
CA LEU A 2 -39.25 22.96 28.82
C LEU A 2 -40.56 22.40 28.27
N THR A 3 -41.15 23.06 27.28
CA THR A 3 -42.43 22.67 26.66
C THR A 3 -42.23 21.46 25.75
N PHE A 4 -43.23 20.60 25.59
CA PHE A 4 -43.18 19.41 24.70
C PHE A 4 -42.60 19.69 23.29
N PRO A 5 -42.99 20.76 22.57
CA PRO A 5 -42.39 21.10 21.27
C PRO A 5 -40.90 21.48 21.35
N SER A 6 -40.44 22.00 22.49
CA SER A 6 -39.02 22.31 22.73
C SER A 6 -38.17 21.05 22.82
N TYR A 7 -38.70 19.98 23.43
CA TYR A 7 -38.01 18.68 23.54
C TYR A 7 -37.88 17.96 22.20
N LEU A 8 -38.95 17.94 21.39
CA LEU A 8 -38.91 17.33 20.05
C LEU A 8 -37.91 18.04 19.14
N SER A 9 -37.85 19.38 19.21
CA SER A 9 -36.87 20.18 18.48
C SER A 9 -35.43 19.90 18.92
N LEU A 10 -35.16 19.82 20.23
CA LEU A 10 -33.84 19.46 20.75
C LEU A 10 -33.42 18.04 20.34
N SER A 11 -34.34 17.08 20.45
CA SER A 11 -34.10 15.68 20.11
C SER A 11 -33.77 15.51 18.62
N LEU A 12 -34.54 16.17 17.74
CA LEU A 12 -34.30 16.17 16.30
C LEU A 12 -32.95 16.81 15.97
N SER A 13 -32.61 17.93 16.63
CA SER A 13 -31.32 18.59 16.42
C SER A 13 -30.15 17.71 16.87
N LEU A 14 -30.27 17.00 18.00
CA LEU A 14 -29.23 16.11 18.51
C LEU A 14 -29.04 14.90 17.59
N SER A 15 -30.14 14.28 17.16
CA SER A 15 -30.13 13.16 16.21
C SER A 15 -29.49 13.58 14.88
N LEU A 16 -29.81 14.76 14.35
CA LEU A 16 -29.18 15.25 13.14
C LEU A 16 -27.67 15.48 13.32
N SER A 17 -27.25 16.11 14.42
CA SER A 17 -25.82 16.33 14.69
C SER A 17 -25.05 15.01 14.81
N LEU A 18 -25.63 14.01 15.48
CA LEU A 18 -24.99 12.73 15.71
C LEU A 18 -24.85 11.92 14.41
N SER A 19 -25.89 11.92 13.56
CA SER A 19 -25.86 11.31 12.22
C SER A 19 -24.79 11.94 11.31
N LEU A 20 -24.68 13.27 11.33
CA LEU A 20 -23.66 13.99 10.57
C LEU A 20 -22.24 13.67 11.05
N SER A 21 -22.03 13.60 12.37
CA SER A 21 -20.75 13.19 12.95
C SER A 21 -20.34 11.78 12.54
N LEU A 22 -21.28 10.83 12.54
CA LEU A 22 -21.02 9.46 12.08
C LEU A 22 -20.62 9.43 10.61
N SER A 23 -21.42 10.08 9.76
CA SER A 23 -21.18 10.14 8.31
C SER A 23 -19.80 10.74 7.99
N LEU A 24 -19.42 11.82 8.68
CA LEU A 24 -18.13 12.44 8.52
C LEU A 24 -16.98 11.50 8.92
N SER A 25 -17.12 10.83 10.07
CA SER A 25 -16.14 9.86 10.55
C SER A 25 -15.96 8.68 9.57
N LEU A 26 -17.07 8.15 9.05
CA LEU A 26 -17.05 7.09 8.04
C LEU A 26 -16.39 7.54 6.74
N SER A 27 -16.72 8.73 6.25
CA SER A 27 -16.13 9.31 5.04
C SER A 27 -14.63 9.54 5.20
N GLN A 28 -14.20 10.08 6.34
CA GLN A 28 -12.79 10.29 6.65
C GLN A 28 -12.02 8.97 6.68
N ALA A 29 -12.55 7.95 7.36
CA ALA A 29 -11.94 6.64 7.42
C ALA A 29 -11.91 5.94 6.06
N ALA A 30 -12.97 6.05 5.26
CA ALA A 30 -13.01 5.51 3.91
C ALA A 30 -11.97 6.18 3.00
N LYS A 31 -11.83 7.51 3.08
CA LYS A 31 -10.83 8.28 2.34
C LYS A 31 -9.42 7.88 2.75
N TRP A 32 -9.15 7.77 4.05
CA TRP A 32 -7.87 7.27 4.55
C TRP A 32 -7.54 5.88 4.01
N CYS A 33 -8.51 4.95 3.99
CA CYS A 33 -8.27 3.65 3.35
C CYS A 33 -7.89 3.77 1.87
N GLY A 34 -8.56 4.66 1.13
CA GLY A 34 -8.29 4.91 -0.29
C GLY A 34 -6.90 5.51 -0.52
N ASP A 35 -6.53 6.52 0.27
CA ASP A 35 -5.24 7.20 0.18
C ASP A 35 -4.07 6.26 0.53
N GLY A 36 -4.24 5.36 1.52
CA GLY A 36 -3.24 4.35 1.85
C GLY A 36 -3.06 3.29 0.76
N LEU A 37 -4.16 2.82 0.16
CA LEU A 37 -4.09 1.94 -1.02
C LEU A 37 -3.40 2.63 -2.20
N TYR A 38 -3.69 3.91 -2.42
CA TYR A 38 -3.03 4.71 -3.45
C TYR A 38 -1.53 4.82 -3.18
N LEU A 39 -1.12 5.07 -1.93
CA LEU A 39 0.30 5.09 -1.53
C LEU A 39 1.02 3.82 -1.97
N LEU A 40 0.44 2.63 -1.72
CA LEU A 40 1.02 1.36 -2.16
C LEU A 40 1.13 1.25 -3.68
N ALA A 41 0.07 1.64 -4.41
CA ALA A 41 0.02 1.57 -5.86
C ALA A 41 0.99 2.55 -6.54
N SER A 42 1.28 3.69 -5.90
CA SER A 42 2.18 4.72 -6.40
C SER A 42 3.66 4.44 -6.13
N GLN A 43 4.00 3.35 -5.44
CA GLN A 43 5.41 3.05 -5.14
C GLN A 43 6.19 2.67 -6.41
N PRO A 44 7.31 3.35 -6.71
CA PRO A 44 8.13 3.05 -7.87
C PRO A 44 8.88 1.71 -7.69
N VAL A 45 8.52 0.72 -8.51
CA VAL A 45 9.09 -0.65 -8.43
C VAL A 45 10.61 -0.65 -8.60
N ASP A 46 11.13 0.12 -9.56
CA ASP A 46 12.56 0.16 -9.86
C ASP A 46 13.37 0.78 -8.72
N LYS A 47 12.85 1.86 -8.13
CA LYS A 47 13.54 2.54 -7.01
C LYS A 47 13.52 1.68 -5.75
N CYS A 48 12.45 0.94 -5.49
CA CYS A 48 12.36 0.05 -4.31
C CYS A 48 13.36 -1.13 -4.32
N GLN A 49 14.09 -1.36 -5.42
CA GLN A 49 15.14 -2.38 -5.47
C GLN A 49 16.45 -1.93 -4.80
N SER A 50 16.69 -0.62 -4.66
CA SER A 50 17.83 -0.12 -3.89
C SER A 50 17.53 -0.15 -2.39
N HIS A 51 18.57 -0.21 -1.56
CA HIS A 51 18.43 -0.16 -0.10
C HIS A 51 17.68 1.12 0.32
N GLU A 52 18.16 2.27 -0.17
CA GLU A 52 17.57 3.59 0.11
C GLU A 52 16.11 3.67 -0.35
N GLY A 53 15.78 3.13 -1.53
CA GLY A 53 14.41 3.17 -2.03
C GLY A 53 13.47 2.21 -1.27
N ALA A 54 13.96 1.05 -0.85
CA ALA A 54 13.20 0.14 0.01
C ALA A 54 12.96 0.74 1.40
N GLU A 55 13.97 1.40 1.97
CA GLU A 55 13.89 2.08 3.26
C GLU A 55 12.95 3.29 3.21
N SER A 56 13.05 4.13 2.17
CA SER A 56 12.12 5.26 1.97
C SER A 56 10.68 4.79 1.84
N ALA A 57 10.42 3.73 1.07
CA ALA A 57 9.08 3.17 0.90
C ALA A 57 8.52 2.58 2.21
N LEU A 58 9.38 2.03 3.08
CA LEU A 58 9.00 1.59 4.43
C LEU A 58 8.63 2.78 5.32
N GLN A 59 9.46 3.83 5.32
CA GLN A 59 9.19 5.04 6.10
C GLN A 59 7.90 5.74 5.66
N ASP A 60 7.60 5.76 4.36
CA ASP A 60 6.33 6.31 3.85
C ASP A 60 5.13 5.54 4.39
N ILE A 61 5.22 4.21 4.41
CA ILE A 61 4.20 3.33 5.00
C ILE A 61 4.05 3.59 6.51
N GLU A 62 5.15 3.65 7.25
CA GLU A 62 5.14 3.86 8.71
C GLU A 62 4.54 5.23 9.07
N ARG A 63 4.99 6.29 8.40
CA ARG A 63 4.41 7.64 8.57
C ARG A 63 2.93 7.69 8.25
N TYR A 64 2.48 6.91 7.26
CA TYR A 64 1.08 6.82 6.94
C TYR A 64 0.27 6.16 8.06
N LEU A 65 0.77 5.05 8.60
CA LEU A 65 0.12 4.33 9.71
C LEU A 65 0.08 5.16 11.00
N ASP A 66 1.03 6.06 11.24
CA ASP A 66 0.98 6.99 12.39
C ASP A 66 -0.25 7.91 12.35
N THR A 67 -0.78 8.22 11.16
CA THR A 67 -2.01 9.02 11.00
C THR A 67 -3.29 8.23 11.32
N ALA A 68 -3.21 6.90 11.54
CA ALA A 68 -4.35 6.04 11.79
C ALA A 68 -5.13 6.46 13.05
N GLY A 69 -4.46 6.95 14.10
CA GLY A 69 -5.12 7.31 15.35
C GLY A 69 -6.23 8.37 15.20
N GLN A 70 -6.14 9.24 14.19
CA GLN A 70 -7.12 10.29 13.92
C GLN A 70 -8.10 9.95 12.79
N ASN A 71 -7.81 8.91 11.99
CA ASN A 71 -8.53 8.63 10.74
C ASN A 71 -9.14 7.22 10.69
N LYS A 72 -8.69 6.30 11.56
CA LYS A 72 -9.18 4.92 11.60
C LYS A 72 -10.42 4.81 12.48
N LEU A 73 -11.32 3.91 12.10
CA LEU A 73 -12.39 3.45 12.98
C LEU A 73 -11.80 2.48 14.01
N THR A 74 -12.01 2.74 15.29
CA THR A 74 -11.40 1.97 16.37
C THR A 74 -12.08 0.62 16.52
N ASP A 75 -13.39 0.62 16.78
CA ASP A 75 -14.16 -0.57 17.10
C ASP A 75 -15.62 -0.45 16.61
N PRO A 76 -16.16 -1.46 15.89
CA PRO A 76 -17.55 -1.42 15.43
C PRO A 76 -18.56 -1.39 16.59
N SER A 77 -18.28 -2.09 17.69
CA SER A 77 -19.21 -2.15 18.84
C SER A 77 -19.31 -0.81 19.57
N ALA A 78 -18.18 -0.10 19.75
CA ALA A 78 -18.16 1.26 20.26
C ALA A 78 -19.01 2.20 19.37
N ILE A 79 -18.85 2.13 18.05
CA ILE A 79 -19.65 2.95 17.12
C ILE A 79 -21.14 2.61 17.21
N TYR A 80 -21.51 1.33 17.31
CA TYR A 80 -22.92 0.95 17.46
C TYR A 80 -23.54 1.44 18.77
N SER A 81 -22.75 1.50 19.84
CA SER A 81 -23.17 2.06 21.13
C SER A 81 -23.31 3.58 21.08
N ASP A 82 -22.28 4.28 20.59
CA ASP A 82 -22.22 5.75 20.60
C ASP A 82 -23.29 6.40 19.69
N TYR A 83 -23.70 5.68 18.65
CA TYR A 83 -24.61 6.17 17.63
C TYR A 83 -25.97 5.45 17.61
N GLU A 84 -26.30 4.66 18.64
CA GLU A 84 -27.50 3.80 18.70
C GLU A 84 -28.79 4.53 18.26
N THR A 85 -28.95 5.79 18.69
CA THR A 85 -30.16 6.59 18.44
C THR A 85 -30.35 7.04 16.98
N VAL A 86 -29.27 7.03 16.18
CA VAL A 86 -29.28 7.43 14.76
C VAL A 86 -28.94 6.28 13.82
N LEU A 87 -28.57 5.13 14.38
CA LEU A 87 -28.06 4.01 13.63
C LEU A 87 -29.19 3.32 12.88
N ASN A 88 -29.14 3.40 11.55
CA ASN A 88 -30.02 2.66 10.65
C ASN A 88 -29.25 1.57 9.91
N GLN A 89 -29.95 0.77 9.10
CA GLN A 89 -29.31 -0.31 8.35
C GLN A 89 -28.24 0.22 7.38
N ASP A 90 -28.49 1.34 6.71
CA ASP A 90 -27.54 1.95 5.77
C ASP A 90 -26.23 2.37 6.46
N PHE A 91 -26.30 2.91 7.68
CA PHE A 91 -25.12 3.24 8.47
C PHE A 91 -24.39 1.99 8.94
N ARG A 92 -25.10 0.93 9.34
CA ARG A 92 -24.47 -0.36 9.71
C ARG A 92 -23.67 -0.93 8.53
N ASP A 93 -24.27 -0.96 7.35
CA ASP A 93 -23.63 -1.47 6.13
C ASP A 93 -22.42 -0.61 5.75
N GLN A 94 -22.49 0.71 5.92
CA GLN A 94 -21.35 1.60 5.67
C GLN A 94 -20.21 1.39 6.67
N VAL A 95 -20.51 1.26 7.97
CA VAL A 95 -19.52 0.93 9.01
C VAL A 95 -18.79 -0.35 8.61
N GLU A 96 -19.53 -1.42 8.30
CA GLU A 96 -18.94 -2.70 7.93
C GLU A 96 -18.06 -2.60 6.68
N LYS A 97 -18.53 -1.93 5.62
CA LYS A 97 -17.73 -1.70 4.40
C LYS A 97 -16.43 -0.95 4.68
N VAL A 98 -16.44 0.06 5.54
CA VAL A 98 -15.23 0.81 5.89
C VAL A 98 -14.26 -0.06 6.71
N PHE A 99 -14.77 -0.87 7.65
CA PHE A 99 -13.94 -1.83 8.38
C PHE A 99 -13.30 -2.86 7.46
N GLN A 100 -14.05 -3.43 6.51
CA GLN A 100 -13.51 -4.36 5.52
C GLN A 100 -12.39 -3.70 4.70
N LYS A 101 -12.58 -2.45 4.26
CA LYS A 101 -11.52 -1.70 3.55
C LYS A 101 -10.28 -1.48 4.41
N GLN A 102 -10.43 -1.18 5.70
CA GLN A 102 -9.31 -1.04 6.62
C GLN A 102 -8.52 -2.34 6.74
N VAL A 103 -9.21 -3.48 6.91
CA VAL A 103 -8.57 -4.79 7.00
C VAL A 103 -7.80 -5.10 5.72
N LEU A 104 -8.43 -4.94 4.55
CA LEU A 104 -7.77 -5.18 3.26
C LEU A 104 -6.54 -4.28 3.06
N MET A 105 -6.65 -3.00 3.39
CA MET A 105 -5.52 -2.08 3.31
C MET A 105 -4.40 -2.52 4.25
N GLN A 106 -4.72 -2.86 5.51
CA GLN A 106 -3.74 -3.30 6.51
C GLN A 106 -2.99 -4.55 6.05
N GLU A 107 -3.70 -5.54 5.50
CA GLU A 107 -3.07 -6.74 4.94
C GLU A 107 -2.11 -6.41 3.78
N MET A 108 -2.50 -5.48 2.89
CA MET A 108 -1.63 -5.08 1.78
C MET A 108 -0.40 -4.31 2.27
N PHE A 109 -0.56 -3.47 3.30
CA PHE A 109 0.55 -2.81 3.98
C PHE A 109 1.51 -3.83 4.58
N GLU A 110 1.01 -4.81 5.33
CA GLU A 110 1.82 -5.86 5.95
C GLU A 110 2.61 -6.66 4.90
N LYS A 111 1.93 -7.15 3.86
CA LYS A 111 2.57 -7.86 2.75
C LYS A 111 3.67 -7.02 2.11
N ARG A 112 3.40 -5.72 1.89
CA ARG A 112 4.36 -4.81 1.29
C ARG A 112 5.56 -4.56 2.20
N MET A 113 5.33 -4.26 3.48
CA MET A 113 6.40 -4.05 4.46
C MET A 113 7.32 -5.27 4.58
N VAL A 114 6.76 -6.49 4.61
CA VAL A 114 7.56 -7.73 4.60
C VAL A 114 8.45 -7.80 3.37
N SER A 115 7.91 -7.48 2.19
CA SER A 115 8.68 -7.50 0.94
C SER A 115 9.81 -6.45 0.93
N LEU A 116 9.54 -5.23 1.40
CA LEU A 116 10.52 -4.14 1.43
C LEU A 116 11.63 -4.41 2.45
N LYS A 117 11.30 -4.94 3.65
CA LYS A 117 12.30 -5.34 4.65
C LYS A 117 13.26 -6.40 4.10
N LYS A 118 12.76 -7.35 3.31
CA LYS A 118 13.60 -8.34 2.62
C LYS A 118 14.49 -7.70 1.56
N LEU A 119 14.00 -6.72 0.81
CA LEU A 119 14.78 -6.00 -0.20
C LEU A 119 15.91 -5.16 0.43
N ALA A 120 15.62 -4.45 1.52
CA ALA A 120 16.61 -3.69 2.28
C ALA A 120 17.73 -4.61 2.84
N ALA A 121 17.37 -5.77 3.39
CA ALA A 121 18.34 -6.72 3.95
C ALA A 121 19.21 -7.45 2.91
N LYS A 122 18.73 -7.63 1.66
CA LYS A 122 19.49 -8.31 0.60
C LYS A 122 20.74 -7.54 0.17
N GLN A 123 20.76 -6.22 0.36
CA GLN A 123 21.89 -5.36 -0.03
C GLN A 123 23.03 -5.34 1.00
N THR A 124 22.83 -5.91 2.18
CA THR A 124 23.83 -5.90 3.27
C THR A 124 24.80 -7.08 3.22
N ARG A 125 24.73 -7.98 2.23
CA ARG A 125 25.74 -9.05 2.15
C ARG A 125 27.09 -8.41 1.77
N PRO A 126 28.13 -8.50 2.64
CA PRO A 126 29.47 -8.08 2.26
C PRO A 126 29.85 -8.88 1.04
N VAL A 127 30.09 -8.20 -0.09
CA VAL A 127 30.78 -8.83 -1.22
C VAL A 127 32.11 -9.28 -0.63
N GLN A 128 32.28 -10.59 -0.42
CA GLN A 128 33.58 -11.12 -0.05
C GLN A 128 34.57 -10.56 -1.07
N PRO A 129 35.70 -9.98 -0.64
CA PRO A 129 36.75 -9.58 -1.57
C PRO A 129 37.16 -10.83 -2.34
N VAL A 130 36.61 -11.00 -3.54
CA VAL A 130 37.08 -12.01 -4.46
C VAL A 130 38.46 -11.53 -4.85
N ALA A 131 39.49 -12.17 -4.30
CA ALA A 131 40.86 -11.91 -4.71
C ALA A 131 40.91 -11.96 -6.25
N PRO A 132 41.45 -10.93 -6.93
CA PRO A 132 41.62 -10.98 -8.38
C PRO A 132 42.39 -12.26 -8.68
N ARG A 133 41.78 -13.19 -9.41
CA ARG A 133 42.49 -14.38 -9.87
C ARG A 133 43.65 -13.87 -10.74
N PRO A 134 44.92 -14.22 -10.45
CA PRO A 134 46.03 -13.85 -11.31
C PRO A 134 45.81 -14.54 -12.66
N GLU A 135 45.33 -13.80 -13.66
CA GLU A 135 45.31 -14.31 -15.02
C GLU A 135 46.74 -14.30 -15.53
N ALA A 136 47.34 -15.49 -15.57
CA ALA A 136 48.66 -15.71 -16.11
C ALA A 136 48.72 -15.17 -17.55
N PHE A 137 49.58 -14.18 -17.75
CA PHE A 137 50.05 -13.73 -19.05
C PHE A 137 50.60 -14.91 -19.85
N ILE A 138 49.94 -15.28 -20.95
CA ILE A 138 50.62 -15.83 -22.12
C ILE A 138 50.02 -15.20 -23.38
N LYS A 139 50.81 -14.29 -23.98
CA LYS A 139 50.64 -13.81 -25.36
C LYS A 139 50.99 -14.95 -26.33
N SER A 140 50.18 -15.19 -27.35
CA SER A 140 50.69 -15.31 -28.74
C SER A 140 49.56 -15.29 -29.79
N PRO A 141 49.86 -14.92 -31.05
CA PRO A 141 48.91 -14.32 -32.00
C PRO A 141 48.53 -15.25 -33.17
N LEU A 142 47.44 -14.92 -33.90
CA LEU A 142 47.35 -14.83 -35.39
C LEU A 142 45.90 -15.05 -35.91
N SER A 143 45.44 -14.07 -36.71
CA SER A 143 44.62 -14.11 -37.96
C SER A 143 43.39 -15.05 -38.07
N SER A 144 42.22 -14.71 -38.64
CA SER A 144 41.82 -13.77 -39.72
C SER A 144 40.25 -13.78 -39.87
N PRO A 145 39.61 -13.06 -40.84
CA PRO A 145 38.31 -12.35 -40.66
C PRO A 145 37.06 -13.06 -41.23
N GLY A 146 35.86 -12.60 -40.83
CA GLY A 146 34.59 -12.97 -41.49
C GLY A 146 33.32 -12.23 -41.01
N GLU A 147 32.82 -11.33 -41.87
CA GLU A 147 31.45 -10.79 -42.09
C GLU A 147 30.48 -10.32 -40.97
N PRO A 148 29.74 -9.20 -41.18
CA PRO A 148 28.67 -8.75 -40.29
C PRO A 148 27.30 -9.31 -40.71
N ARG A 149 26.54 -9.89 -39.76
CA ARG A 149 25.12 -10.18 -39.94
C ARG A 149 24.25 -9.25 -39.10
N HIS A 150 23.47 -8.48 -39.84
CA HIS A 150 22.32 -7.68 -39.44
C HIS A 150 21.27 -8.54 -38.71
N ILE A 151 20.90 -8.17 -37.48
CA ILE A 151 19.75 -8.74 -36.77
C ILE A 151 18.67 -7.67 -36.68
N THR A 152 17.56 -7.93 -37.37
CA THR A 152 16.30 -7.21 -37.32
C THR A 152 15.65 -7.38 -35.93
N CYS A 153 15.22 -6.27 -35.33
CA CYS A 153 14.37 -6.26 -34.14
C CYS A 153 12.92 -6.60 -34.50
N PRO A 154 12.20 -7.44 -33.73
CA PRO A 154 10.75 -7.41 -33.69
C PRO A 154 10.25 -6.59 -32.48
N GLU A 155 9.54 -5.52 -32.83
CA GLU A 155 8.36 -4.91 -32.17
C GLU A 155 8.05 -5.27 -30.70
N VAL A 156 8.16 -4.27 -29.82
CA VAL A 156 7.72 -4.28 -28.42
C VAL A 156 6.23 -3.94 -28.30
N PRO A 157 5.38 -4.79 -27.68
CA PRO A 157 4.04 -4.41 -27.24
C PRO A 157 4.08 -3.66 -25.89
N PRO A 158 3.02 -2.91 -25.53
CA PRO A 158 3.10 -1.82 -24.55
C PRO A 158 3.34 -2.26 -23.11
N VAL A 159 4.35 -1.63 -22.49
CA VAL A 159 4.93 -1.86 -21.15
C VAL A 159 3.94 -1.63 -19.99
N LEU A 160 2.80 -0.98 -20.23
CA LEU A 160 1.86 -0.61 -19.16
C LEU A 160 1.15 -1.82 -18.53
N THR A 161 0.82 -2.85 -19.30
CA THR A 161 0.06 -4.00 -18.78
C THR A 161 0.96 -4.91 -17.94
N TYR A 162 2.26 -4.98 -18.25
CA TYR A 162 3.22 -5.76 -17.48
C TYR A 162 3.48 -5.15 -16.10
N HIS A 163 3.59 -3.83 -15.95
CA HIS A 163 3.83 -3.25 -14.63
C HIS A 163 2.66 -3.49 -13.66
N GLN A 164 1.43 -3.35 -14.14
CA GLN A 164 0.25 -3.54 -13.29
C GLN A 164 0.05 -5.02 -12.93
N HIS A 165 0.29 -5.92 -13.89
CA HIS A 165 0.23 -7.35 -13.62
C HIS A 165 1.40 -7.82 -12.76
N PHE A 166 2.62 -7.29 -12.94
CA PHE A 166 3.82 -7.67 -12.18
C PHE A 166 3.75 -7.18 -10.72
N VAL A 167 3.22 -5.99 -10.46
CA VAL A 167 2.96 -5.53 -9.07
C VAL A 167 1.98 -6.48 -8.37
N LEU A 168 0.95 -6.97 -9.07
CA LEU A 168 0.02 -7.98 -8.54
C LEU A 168 0.63 -9.38 -8.46
N THR A 169 1.53 -9.76 -9.37
CA THR A 169 2.11 -11.12 -9.41
C THR A 169 3.19 -11.31 -8.33
N ASN A 170 3.89 -10.25 -7.93
CA ASN A 170 4.83 -10.29 -6.80
C ASN A 170 4.12 -10.33 -5.42
N ILE A 171 2.79 -10.40 -5.38
CA ILE A 171 1.98 -10.60 -4.16
C ILE A 171 1.95 -12.07 -3.73
N VAL A 172 2.20 -13.02 -4.63
CA VAL A 172 2.21 -14.45 -4.30
C VAL A 172 3.65 -14.95 -4.21
N PRO A 173 4.07 -15.56 -3.08
CA PRO A 173 5.39 -16.17 -3.01
C PRO A 173 5.36 -17.45 -3.85
N THR A 174 6.09 -17.46 -4.97
CA THR A 174 6.47 -18.72 -5.62
C THR A 174 7.43 -19.45 -4.68
N GLN A 175 6.91 -20.43 -3.95
CA GLN A 175 7.69 -21.48 -3.32
C GLN A 175 8.14 -22.45 -4.42
N SER A 176 9.45 -22.52 -4.67
CA SER A 176 10.14 -23.72 -5.15
C SER A 176 11.62 -23.61 -4.82
#